data_AF-A0A3D0PF71-F1
#
_entry.id   AF-A0A3D0PF71-F1
#
_cell.length_a   1.000
_cell.length_b   1.000
_cell.length_c   1.000
_cell.angle_alpha   90.00
_cell.angle_beta   90.00
_cell.angle_gamma   90.00
#
_symmetry.space_group_name_H-M   'P 1'
#
loop_
_entity.id
_entity.type
_entity.pdbx_description
1 polymer ?
#
loop_
_entity_poly.entity_id
_entity_poly.type
_entity_poly.pdbx_seq_one_letter_code
_entity_poly.pdbx_strand_id
1 'polypeptide(L)'
;MAETLLFNALREAIDEEMARDAHVCVMGEDVGHYGGSYKVTKDLYEKYGELRVLDTPIAENSFTGMAVGAAMTGLRPIVEGMNMGFLLLAFNQISNNMGMLRYTSGGNFTIPTVVRGPGGVGRQLGAEHSQRLEAYFHAVPGIKIVACSTPTNAKGLMKAAIRDNNPVLFFEHVLLYNLSEELPEGEYTF
;
A
#
# COMPACT_ATOMS: atom_id res chain seq x y z
N MET A 1 -15.32 -16.07 17.32
CA MET A 1 -15.16 -16.16 15.86
C MET A 1 -13.77 -16.69 15.55
N ALA A 2 -13.39 -16.93 14.29
CA ALA A 2 -12.02 -17.33 13.98
C ALA A 2 -11.09 -16.10 14.06
N GLU A 3 -9.92 -16.25 14.67
CA GLU A 3 -8.93 -15.16 14.70
C GLU A 3 -8.40 -14.88 13.29
N THR A 4 -8.21 -13.60 12.97
CA THR A 4 -7.69 -13.15 11.68
C THR A 4 -6.26 -12.65 11.84
N LEU A 5 -5.36 -13.19 11.01
CA LEU A 5 -3.96 -12.75 10.96
C LEU A 5 -3.86 -11.35 10.34
N LEU A 6 -2.88 -10.55 10.75
CA LEU A 6 -2.71 -9.18 10.27
C LEU A 6 -2.59 -9.12 8.73
N PHE A 7 -1.85 -10.03 8.10
CA PHE A 7 -1.76 -10.05 6.63
C PHE A 7 -3.12 -10.34 5.97
N ASN A 8 -3.95 -11.19 6.59
CA ASN A 8 -5.31 -11.46 6.12
C ASN A 8 -6.22 -10.26 6.34
N ALA A 9 -6.07 -9.52 7.45
CA ALA A 9 -6.83 -8.30 7.70
C ALA A 9 -6.52 -7.21 6.66
N LEU A 10 -5.25 -7.07 6.24
CA LEU A 10 -4.86 -6.20 5.13
C LEU A 10 -5.45 -6.68 3.80
N ARG A 11 -5.40 -7.99 3.53
CA ARG A 11 -5.98 -8.59 2.32
C ARG A 11 -7.49 -8.33 2.24
N GLU A 12 -8.21 -8.54 3.33
CA GLU A 12 -9.65 -8.27 3.41
C GLU A 12 -9.97 -6.79 3.20
N ALA A 13 -9.18 -5.87 3.77
CA ALA A 13 -9.34 -4.44 3.50
C ALA A 13 -9.23 -4.13 2.00
N ILE A 14 -8.19 -4.63 1.34
CA ILE A 14 -7.96 -4.42 -0.09
C ILE A 14 -9.12 -5.04 -0.89
N ASP A 15 -9.51 -6.27 -0.57
CA ASP A 15 -10.58 -6.97 -1.27
C ASP A 15 -11.92 -6.22 -1.16
N GLU A 16 -12.29 -5.78 0.04
CA GLU A 16 -13.52 -5.02 0.28
C GLU A 16 -13.53 -3.69 -0.48
N GLU A 17 -12.42 -2.95 -0.51
CA GLU A 17 -12.35 -1.69 -1.25
C GLU A 17 -12.31 -1.90 -2.77
N MET A 18 -11.67 -2.96 -3.27
CA MET A 18 -11.68 -3.33 -4.68
C MET A 18 -13.08 -3.77 -5.16
N ALA A 19 -13.84 -4.45 -4.31
CA ALA A 19 -15.24 -4.80 -4.59
C ALA A 19 -16.15 -3.56 -4.58
N ARG A 20 -15.87 -2.60 -3.68
CA ARG A 20 -16.63 -1.36 -3.51
C ARG A 20 -16.40 -0.37 -4.64
N ASP A 21 -15.15 -0.23 -5.12
CA ASP A 21 -14.77 0.76 -6.12
C ASP A 21 -13.94 0.13 -7.25
N ALA A 22 -14.48 0.17 -8.46
CA ALA A 22 -13.85 -0.37 -9.65
C ALA A 22 -12.56 0.35 -10.05
N HIS A 23 -12.30 1.55 -9.53
CA HIS A 23 -11.08 2.31 -9.79
C HIS A 23 -9.89 1.88 -8.92
N VAL A 24 -10.11 1.11 -7.85
CA VAL A 24 -9.03 0.63 -6.96
C VAL A 24 -8.28 -0.51 -7.64
N CYS A 25 -6.98 -0.36 -7.83
CA CYS A 25 -6.13 -1.42 -8.41
C CYS A 25 -4.85 -1.58 -7.60
N VAL A 26 -4.25 -2.77 -7.67
CA VAL A 26 -2.97 -3.09 -7.03
C VAL A 26 -1.91 -3.22 -8.11
N MET A 27 -0.72 -2.69 -7.85
CA MET A 27 0.44 -2.87 -8.72
C MET A 27 1.72 -2.99 -7.90
N GLY A 28 2.62 -3.85 -8.35
CA GLY A 28 3.91 -4.08 -7.70
C GLY A 28 4.56 -5.38 -8.17
N GLU A 29 5.69 -5.69 -7.59
CA GLU A 29 6.40 -6.94 -7.88
C GLU A 29 5.71 -8.13 -7.20
N ASP A 30 5.42 -9.17 -7.96
CA ASP A 30 4.83 -10.43 -7.49
C ASP A 30 3.46 -10.29 -6.78
N VAL A 31 2.75 -9.18 -6.94
CA VAL A 31 1.44 -8.93 -6.30
C VAL A 31 0.30 -9.74 -6.92
N GLY A 32 0.42 -10.10 -8.20
CA GLY A 32 -0.58 -10.78 -9.00
C GLY A 32 -0.52 -12.29 -8.79
N HIS A 33 0.12 -13.00 -9.71
CA HIS A 33 0.10 -14.46 -9.75
C HIS A 33 0.67 -15.12 -8.50
N TYR A 34 1.67 -14.49 -7.88
CA TYR A 34 2.29 -15.01 -6.66
C TYR A 34 1.50 -14.64 -5.39
N GLY A 35 0.62 -13.63 -5.47
CA GLY A 35 -0.20 -13.15 -4.36
C GLY A 35 0.56 -12.33 -3.31
N GLY A 36 1.69 -11.74 -3.70
CA GLY A 36 2.57 -10.94 -2.85
C GLY A 36 3.53 -11.79 -2.01
N SER A 37 4.68 -11.20 -1.67
CA SER A 37 5.75 -11.85 -0.89
C SER A 37 5.27 -12.31 0.49
N TYR A 38 4.36 -11.54 1.09
CA TYR A 38 3.75 -11.82 2.41
C TYR A 38 2.27 -12.23 2.33
N LYS A 39 1.78 -12.61 1.14
CA LYS A 39 0.41 -13.12 0.92
C LYS A 39 -0.72 -12.12 1.22
N VAL A 40 -0.40 -10.82 1.26
CA VAL A 40 -1.39 -9.75 1.46
C VAL A 40 -2.30 -9.56 0.24
N THR A 41 -1.87 -9.95 -0.97
CA THR A 41 -2.69 -9.85 -2.19
C THR A 41 -3.12 -11.23 -2.72
N LYS A 42 -3.00 -12.26 -1.87
CA LYS A 42 -3.30 -13.64 -2.25
C LYS A 42 -4.75 -13.80 -2.75
N ASP A 43 -4.91 -14.53 -3.84
CA ASP A 43 -6.18 -14.85 -4.52
C ASP A 43 -6.90 -13.62 -5.14
N LEU A 44 -6.38 -12.40 -4.99
CA LEU A 44 -7.00 -11.19 -5.58
C LEU A 44 -6.86 -11.16 -7.10
N TYR A 45 -5.74 -11.65 -7.64
CA TYR A 45 -5.53 -11.75 -9.08
C TYR A 45 -6.57 -12.64 -9.75
N GLU A 46 -6.87 -13.79 -9.15
CA GLU A 46 -7.87 -14.74 -9.66
C GLU A 46 -9.28 -14.14 -9.62
N LYS A 47 -9.56 -13.30 -8.61
CA LYS A 47 -10.85 -12.63 -8.42
C LYS A 47 -11.06 -11.45 -9.36
N TYR A 48 -10.05 -10.60 -9.58
CA TYR A 48 -10.20 -9.31 -10.27
C TYR A 48 -9.48 -9.21 -11.62
N GLY A 49 -8.54 -10.11 -11.90
CA GLY A 49 -7.76 -10.16 -13.14
C GLY A 49 -6.62 -9.15 -13.23
N GLU A 50 -5.83 -9.30 -14.29
CA GLU A 50 -4.57 -8.58 -14.56
C GLU A 50 -4.69 -7.05 -14.54
N LEU A 51 -5.80 -6.50 -15.03
CA LEU A 51 -5.99 -5.05 -15.08
C LEU A 51 -6.27 -4.42 -13.70
N ARG A 52 -6.56 -5.24 -12.68
CA ARG A 52 -6.87 -4.80 -11.32
C ARG A 52 -5.81 -5.23 -10.31
N VAL A 53 -5.03 -6.26 -10.62
CA VAL A 53 -3.88 -6.72 -9.82
C VAL A 53 -2.72 -6.99 -10.79
N LEU A 54 -1.85 -5.99 -10.96
CA LEU A 54 -0.82 -5.96 -12.01
C LEU A 54 0.57 -6.29 -11.46
N ASP A 55 1.14 -7.39 -11.92
CA ASP A 55 2.57 -7.68 -11.73
C ASP A 55 3.42 -6.71 -12.56
N THR A 56 4.43 -6.09 -11.95
CA THR A 56 5.29 -5.11 -12.60
C THR A 56 6.74 -5.62 -12.76
N PRO A 57 7.52 -5.07 -13.70
CA PRO A 57 8.97 -5.26 -13.70
C PRO A 57 9.61 -4.78 -12.39
N ILE A 58 10.79 -5.30 -12.07
CA ILE A 58 11.61 -4.87 -10.92
C ILE A 58 12.21 -3.49 -11.22
N ALA A 59 11.40 -2.45 -10.98
CA ALA A 59 11.69 -1.06 -11.30
C ALA A 59 10.76 -0.11 -10.52
N GLU A 60 11.05 0.09 -9.24
CA GLU A 60 10.22 0.81 -8.27
C GLU A 60 9.86 2.22 -8.74
N ASN A 61 10.84 2.94 -9.29
CA ASN A 61 10.61 4.28 -9.83
C ASN A 61 9.61 4.27 -11.00
N SER A 62 9.61 3.23 -11.82
CA SER A 62 8.76 3.13 -13.01
C SER A 62 7.32 2.85 -12.64
N PHE A 63 7.07 1.80 -11.85
CA PHE A 63 5.70 1.47 -11.47
C PHE A 63 5.09 2.48 -10.50
N THR A 64 5.90 3.14 -9.66
CA THR A 64 5.41 4.24 -8.81
C THR A 64 5.02 5.46 -9.66
N GLY A 65 5.79 5.78 -10.71
CA GLY A 65 5.42 6.83 -11.65
C GLY A 65 4.17 6.49 -12.46
N MET A 66 4.01 5.22 -12.85
CA MET A 66 2.78 4.71 -13.47
C MET A 66 1.57 4.90 -12.54
N ALA A 67 1.72 4.63 -11.24
CA ALA A 67 0.68 4.86 -10.25
C ALA A 67 0.30 6.34 -10.14
N VAL A 68 1.26 7.27 -10.18
CA VAL A 68 0.97 8.71 -10.22
C VAL A 68 0.12 9.05 -11.44
N GLY A 69 0.54 8.60 -12.63
CA GLY A 69 -0.20 8.85 -13.87
C GLY A 69 -1.62 8.26 -13.83
N ALA A 70 -1.75 7.03 -13.33
CA ALA A 70 -3.04 6.35 -13.15
C ALA A 70 -3.96 7.11 -12.17
N ALA A 71 -3.41 7.62 -11.07
CA ALA A 71 -4.15 8.41 -10.10
C ALA A 71 -4.66 9.72 -10.69
N MET A 72 -3.85 10.39 -11.51
CA MET A 72 -4.24 11.61 -12.23
C MET A 72 -5.36 11.37 -13.24
N THR A 73 -5.48 10.16 -13.78
CA THR A 73 -6.51 9.78 -14.76
C THR A 73 -7.74 9.10 -14.16
N GLY A 74 -7.84 9.06 -12.83
CA GLY A 74 -9.04 8.64 -12.10
C GLY A 74 -8.99 7.26 -11.46
N LEU A 75 -7.87 6.53 -11.56
CA LEU A 75 -7.66 5.30 -10.79
C LEU A 75 -7.26 5.60 -9.34
N ARG A 76 -7.33 4.58 -8.48
CA ARG A 76 -6.95 4.64 -7.07
C ARG A 76 -5.91 3.56 -6.77
N PRO A 77 -4.66 3.71 -7.24
CA PRO A 77 -3.69 2.63 -7.19
C PRO A 77 -3.12 2.41 -5.78
N ILE A 78 -2.97 1.14 -5.45
CA ILE A 78 -2.24 0.61 -4.30
C ILE A 78 -0.92 0.07 -4.83
N VAL A 79 0.16 0.78 -4.56
CA VAL A 79 1.52 0.39 -4.92
C VAL A 79 2.09 -0.48 -3.81
N GLU A 80 2.52 -1.70 -4.12
CA GLU A 80 3.25 -2.56 -3.19
C GLU A 80 4.74 -2.56 -3.55
N GLY A 81 5.58 -2.10 -2.61
CA GLY A 81 7.02 -2.39 -2.66
C GLY A 81 7.30 -3.71 -1.95
N MET A 82 8.05 -4.62 -2.58
CA MET A 82 8.41 -5.91 -1.99
C MET A 82 9.09 -5.76 -0.62
N ASN A 83 9.89 -4.71 -0.45
CA ASN A 83 10.35 -4.18 0.82
C ASN A 83 10.30 -2.66 0.75
N MET A 84 9.82 -2.00 1.79
CA MET A 84 9.76 -0.53 1.85
C MET A 84 11.15 0.10 1.63
N GLY A 85 12.25 -0.57 2.03
CA GLY A 85 13.63 -0.18 1.75
C GLY A 85 13.90 0.17 0.29
N PHE A 86 13.33 -0.60 -0.63
CA PHE A 86 13.59 -0.46 -2.06
C PHE A 86 12.87 0.73 -2.68
N LEU A 87 11.82 1.23 -2.03
CA LEU A 87 11.11 2.43 -2.48
C LEU A 87 11.95 3.72 -2.38
N LEU A 88 13.16 3.66 -1.79
CA LEU A 88 14.14 4.73 -1.97
C LEU A 88 14.50 4.95 -3.45
N LEU A 89 14.45 3.91 -4.29
CA LEU A 89 14.60 4.04 -5.74
C LEU A 89 13.47 4.88 -6.36
N ALA A 90 12.29 4.85 -5.76
CA ALA A 90 11.12 5.63 -6.17
C ALA A 90 10.95 6.96 -5.39
N PHE A 91 11.96 7.40 -4.64
CA PHE A 91 11.83 8.54 -3.73
C PHE A 91 11.32 9.80 -4.43
N ASN A 92 11.80 10.11 -5.65
CA ASN A 92 11.35 11.27 -6.42
C ASN A 92 9.85 11.18 -6.79
N GLN A 93 9.38 10.00 -7.21
CA GLN A 93 7.97 9.79 -7.54
C GLN A 93 7.09 10.00 -6.32
N ILE A 94 7.48 9.44 -5.19
CA ILE A 94 6.73 9.57 -3.94
C ILE A 94 6.77 11.03 -3.46
N SER A 95 7.96 11.62 -3.37
CA SER A 95 8.12 12.95 -2.76
C SER A 95 7.54 14.08 -3.60
N ASN A 96 7.99 14.20 -4.85
CA ASN A 96 7.65 15.35 -5.68
C ASN A 96 6.34 15.10 -6.43
N ASN A 97 6.18 13.93 -7.05
CA ASN A 97 5.05 13.68 -7.95
C ASN A 97 3.78 13.23 -7.22
N MET A 98 3.89 12.46 -6.13
CA MET A 98 2.74 12.17 -5.27
C MET A 98 2.50 13.32 -4.30
N GLY A 99 3.49 13.65 -3.46
CA GLY A 99 3.32 14.60 -2.35
C GLY A 99 2.98 16.03 -2.77
N MET A 100 3.70 16.59 -3.75
CA MET A 100 3.59 18.01 -4.06
C MET A 100 2.60 18.33 -5.20
N LEU A 101 2.27 17.35 -6.05
CA LEU A 101 1.55 17.62 -7.30
C LEU A 101 0.15 18.23 -7.10
N ARG A 102 -0.55 17.85 -6.02
CA ARG A 102 -1.83 18.49 -5.67
C ARG A 102 -1.66 19.99 -5.40
N TYR A 103 -0.59 20.38 -4.72
CA TYR A 103 -0.29 21.78 -4.42
C TYR A 103 0.21 22.53 -5.66
N THR A 104 1.21 21.97 -6.36
CA THR A 104 1.83 22.64 -7.52
C THR A 104 0.90 22.77 -8.71
N SER A 105 -0.09 21.88 -8.85
CA SER A 105 -1.15 22.00 -9.86
C SER A 105 -2.28 22.96 -9.47
N GLY A 106 -2.23 23.59 -8.29
CA GLY A 106 -3.31 24.45 -7.79
C GLY A 106 -4.60 23.69 -7.47
N GLY A 107 -4.50 22.40 -7.14
CA GLY A 107 -5.63 21.52 -6.87
C GLY A 107 -6.29 20.88 -8.10
N ASN A 108 -5.75 21.09 -9.30
CA ASN A 108 -6.28 20.49 -10.53
C ASN A 108 -6.12 18.97 -10.58
N PHE A 109 -5.10 18.43 -9.89
CA PHE A 109 -4.92 16.98 -9.74
C PHE A 109 -5.02 16.58 -8.27
N THR A 110 -5.77 15.51 -8.02
CA THR A 110 -5.71 14.73 -6.78
C THR A 110 -4.89 13.48 -7.04
N ILE A 111 -4.15 13.01 -6.03
CA ILE A 111 -3.31 11.80 -6.13
C ILE A 111 -3.79 10.78 -5.10
N PRO A 112 -4.93 10.10 -5.33
CA PRO A 112 -5.45 9.05 -4.46
C PRO A 112 -4.61 7.77 -4.59
N THR A 113 -3.51 7.70 -3.84
CA THR A 113 -2.58 6.56 -3.93
C THR A 113 -2.23 6.04 -2.55
N VAL A 114 -2.17 4.72 -2.40
CA VAL A 114 -1.57 4.09 -1.23
C VAL A 114 -0.27 3.45 -1.66
N VAL A 115 0.84 3.75 -0.96
CA VAL A 115 2.09 3.03 -1.13
C VAL A 115 2.31 2.22 0.12
N ARG A 116 2.31 0.89 -0.02
CA ARG A 116 2.41 -0.05 1.07
C ARG A 116 3.57 -1.03 0.85
N GLY A 117 3.92 -1.73 1.92
CA GLY A 117 4.88 -2.80 1.87
C GLY A 117 5.40 -3.16 3.26
N PRO A 118 6.04 -4.34 3.36
CA PRO A 118 6.73 -4.75 4.57
C PRO A 118 7.95 -3.85 4.82
N GLY A 119 8.15 -3.46 6.08
CA GLY A 119 9.37 -2.78 6.51
C GLY A 119 9.78 -3.16 7.93
N GLY A 120 10.91 -2.60 8.36
CA GLY A 120 11.49 -2.84 9.68
C GLY A 120 12.24 -4.17 9.81
N VAL A 121 12.70 -4.42 11.03
CA VAL A 121 13.58 -5.55 11.32
C VAL A 121 12.83 -6.88 11.24
N GLY A 122 13.48 -7.89 10.67
CA GLY A 122 12.98 -9.27 10.61
C GLY A 122 13.98 -10.27 11.16
N ARG A 123 13.71 -11.56 10.98
CA ARG A 123 14.63 -12.64 11.37
C ARG A 123 15.70 -12.83 10.29
N GLN A 124 16.88 -12.23 10.50
CA GLN A 124 18.07 -12.40 9.64
C GLN A 124 17.91 -11.85 8.20
N LEU A 125 17.20 -10.74 8.02
CA LEU A 125 16.99 -10.12 6.70
C LEU A 125 18.19 -9.29 6.17
N GLY A 126 19.18 -9.00 7.02
CA GLY A 126 20.33 -8.17 6.66
C GLY A 126 20.02 -6.67 6.64
N ALA A 127 21.02 -5.86 6.28
CA ALA A 127 20.97 -4.40 6.39
C ALA A 127 19.95 -3.77 5.44
N GLU A 128 19.95 -4.20 4.17
CA GLU A 128 19.15 -3.59 3.09
C GLU A 128 17.66 -3.90 3.17
N HIS A 129 17.26 -4.90 3.96
CA HIS A 129 15.86 -5.32 4.13
C HIS A 129 15.27 -4.92 5.49
N SER A 130 16.03 -4.22 6.35
CA SER A 130 15.62 -3.87 7.72
C SER A 130 15.42 -2.37 7.94
N GLN A 131 15.55 -1.56 6.89
CA GLN A 131 15.49 -0.10 6.97
C GLN A 131 14.07 0.40 7.29
N ARG A 132 13.99 1.58 7.94
CA ARG A 132 12.76 2.33 8.21
C ARG A 132 12.79 3.63 7.41
N LEU A 133 11.70 3.93 6.68
CA LEU A 133 11.65 5.08 5.77
C LEU A 133 10.80 6.23 6.29
N GLU A 134 10.17 6.08 7.45
CA GLU A 134 9.34 7.13 8.05
C GLU A 134 10.13 8.43 8.18
N ALA A 135 11.39 8.36 8.66
CA ALA A 135 12.24 9.53 8.79
C ALA A 135 12.58 10.21 7.45
N TYR A 136 12.68 9.45 6.35
CA TYR A 136 12.98 9.99 5.01
C TYR A 136 11.79 10.79 4.47
N PHE A 137 10.58 10.30 4.70
CA PHE A 137 9.35 10.90 4.17
C PHE A 137 8.65 11.86 5.14
N HIS A 138 8.99 11.85 6.44
CA HIS A 138 8.36 12.72 7.45
C HIS A 138 8.50 14.21 7.13
N ALA A 139 9.60 14.61 6.50
CA ALA A 139 9.82 16.00 6.09
C ALA A 139 9.17 16.37 4.76
N VAL A 140 8.53 15.42 4.06
CA VAL A 140 7.93 15.64 2.75
C VAL A 140 6.47 16.10 2.92
N PRO A 141 6.13 17.34 2.50
CA PRO A 141 4.76 17.83 2.62
C PRO A 141 3.82 17.15 1.62
N GLY A 142 2.53 17.10 1.98
CA GLY A 142 1.46 16.59 1.12
C GLY A 142 1.29 15.07 1.11
N ILE A 143 2.15 14.35 1.83
CA ILE A 143 2.04 12.90 2.04
C ILE A 143 1.52 12.64 3.45
N LYS A 144 0.60 11.68 3.58
CA LYS A 144 0.20 11.14 4.88
C LYS A 144 1.01 9.88 5.18
N ILE A 145 1.41 9.72 6.43
CA ILE A 145 2.14 8.54 6.90
C ILE A 145 1.29 7.84 7.96
N VAL A 146 1.10 6.54 7.79
CA VAL A 146 0.37 5.68 8.72
C VAL A 146 1.17 4.41 8.95
N ALA A 147 1.15 3.90 10.18
CA ALA A 147 1.70 2.59 10.51
C ALA A 147 0.65 1.76 11.25
N CYS A 148 0.54 0.48 10.93
CA CYS A 148 -0.36 -0.45 11.61
C CYS A 148 0.41 -1.38 12.57
N SER A 149 -0.28 -1.88 13.59
CA SER A 149 0.31 -2.73 14.63
C SER A 149 -0.59 -3.85 15.13
N THR A 150 -1.88 -3.86 14.77
CA THR A 150 -2.83 -4.92 15.12
C THR A 150 -3.68 -5.26 13.89
N PRO A 151 -4.22 -6.49 13.78
CA PRO A 151 -5.16 -6.82 12.71
C PRO A 151 -6.34 -5.85 12.60
N THR A 152 -6.91 -5.44 13.75
CA THR A 152 -8.00 -4.45 13.77
C THR A 152 -7.59 -3.12 13.14
N ASN A 153 -6.48 -2.52 13.58
CA ASN A 153 -6.07 -1.23 13.03
C ASN A 153 -5.56 -1.35 11.58
N ALA A 154 -4.93 -2.47 11.21
CA ALA A 154 -4.46 -2.70 9.85
C ALA A 154 -5.60 -2.65 8.84
N LYS A 155 -6.71 -3.35 9.11
CA LYS A 155 -7.89 -3.35 8.23
C LYS A 155 -8.53 -1.97 8.14
N GLY A 156 -8.85 -1.35 9.28
CA GLY A 156 -9.55 -0.07 9.30
C GLY A 156 -8.74 1.09 8.70
N LEU A 157 -7.42 1.14 8.99
CA LEU A 157 -6.53 2.15 8.45
C LEU A 157 -6.27 1.94 6.96
N MET A 158 -6.16 0.70 6.48
CA MET A 158 -5.97 0.42 5.05
C MET A 158 -7.20 0.88 4.25
N LYS A 159 -8.41 0.57 4.72
CA LYS A 159 -9.65 1.06 4.10
C LYS A 159 -9.70 2.60 4.08
N ALA A 160 -9.37 3.24 5.20
CA ALA A 160 -9.30 4.70 5.28
C ALA A 160 -8.26 5.28 4.30
N ALA A 161 -7.08 4.68 4.20
CA ALA A 161 -6.02 5.09 3.30
C ALA A 161 -6.44 4.98 1.82
N ILE A 162 -7.08 3.87 1.43
CA ILE A 162 -7.57 3.66 0.05
C ILE A 162 -8.66 4.68 -0.31
N ARG A 163 -9.47 5.12 0.67
CA ARG A 163 -10.54 6.12 0.49
C ARG A 163 -10.02 7.56 0.49
N ASP A 164 -8.79 7.81 0.94
CA ASP A 164 -8.21 9.15 0.96
C ASP A 164 -7.88 9.64 -0.46
N ASN A 165 -8.07 10.94 -0.71
CA ASN A 165 -7.76 11.56 -2.00
C ASN A 165 -6.34 12.16 -2.06
N ASN A 166 -5.51 11.85 -1.06
CA ASN A 166 -4.11 12.22 -0.98
C ASN A 166 -3.23 10.97 -0.91
N PRO A 167 -1.93 11.10 -1.22
CA PRO A 167 -0.99 10.00 -1.07
C PRO A 167 -0.86 9.56 0.39
N VAL A 168 -0.94 8.25 0.63
CA VAL A 168 -0.71 7.64 1.94
C VAL A 168 0.42 6.62 1.84
N LEU A 169 1.48 6.81 2.64
CA LEU A 169 2.48 5.80 2.91
C LEU A 169 2.01 4.94 4.08
N PHE A 170 1.77 3.66 3.79
CA PHE A 170 1.23 2.69 4.73
C PHE A 170 2.32 1.70 5.16
N PHE A 171 2.86 1.92 6.35
CA PHE A 171 3.96 1.15 6.91
C PHE A 171 3.47 -0.10 7.63
N GLU A 172 3.86 -1.26 7.10
CA GLU A 172 3.64 -2.56 7.71
C GLU A 172 4.93 -3.05 8.38
N HIS A 173 4.82 -3.89 9.41
CA HIS A 173 5.99 -4.45 10.09
C HIS A 173 6.06 -5.96 9.88
N VAL A 174 7.18 -6.44 9.32
CA VAL A 174 7.37 -7.86 8.92
C VAL A 174 7.02 -8.84 10.05
N LEU A 175 7.50 -8.57 11.27
CA LEU A 175 7.25 -9.46 12.43
C LEU A 175 5.79 -9.52 12.89
N LEU A 176 4.93 -8.58 12.46
CA LEU A 176 3.54 -8.49 12.92
C LEU A 176 2.55 -9.19 11.99
N TYR A 177 2.95 -9.65 10.79
CA TYR A 177 2.01 -10.28 9.86
C TYR A 177 1.28 -11.49 10.43
N ASN A 178 1.94 -12.25 11.32
CA ASN A 178 1.37 -13.44 11.96
C ASN A 178 0.67 -13.14 13.29
N LEU A 179 0.53 -11.86 13.69
CA LEU A 179 -0.30 -11.48 14.82
C LEU A 179 -1.76 -11.72 14.47
N SER A 180 -2.51 -12.37 15.35
CA SER A 180 -3.94 -12.67 15.17
C SER A 180 -4.80 -11.94 16.19
N GLU A 181 -6.03 -11.58 15.79
CA GLU A 181 -7.03 -10.93 16.63
C GLU A 181 -8.43 -11.30 16.12
N GLU A 182 -9.43 -11.25 16.99
CA GLU A 182 -10.84 -11.28 16.58
C GLU A 182 -11.25 -9.89 16.10
N LEU A 183 -11.62 -9.77 14.82
CA LEU A 183 -11.96 -8.48 14.22
C LEU A 183 -13.39 -8.06 14.58
N PRO A 184 -13.67 -6.75 14.71
CA PRO A 184 -15.03 -6.24 14.84
C PRO A 184 -15.91 -6.66 13.66
N GLU A 185 -17.18 -6.97 13.94
CA GLU A 185 -18.17 -7.22 12.89
C GLU A 185 -18.58 -5.92 12.19
N GLY A 186 -18.88 -6.01 10.89
CA GLY A 186 -19.37 -4.89 10.09
C GLY A 186 -18.27 -3.99 9.52
N GLU A 187 -18.69 -2.89 8.89
CA GLU A 187 -17.79 -1.92 8.29
C GLU A 187 -17.21 -0.97 9.36
N TYR A 188 -15.89 -0.82 9.37
CA TYR A 188 -15.20 0.15 10.22
C TYR A 188 -14.00 0.78 9.50
N THR A 189 -13.75 2.05 9.80
CA THR A 189 -12.62 2.87 9.33
C THR A 189 -12.16 3.79 10.46
N PHE A 190 -10.90 4.20 10.44
CA PHE A 190 -10.32 5.13 11.43
C PHE A 190 -9.90 6.45 10.80
#